data_AF-A0A2V5V6Q3-F1
#
_entry.id   AF-A0A2V5V6Q3-F1
#
_cell.length_a   1.000
_cell.length_b   1.000
_cell.length_c   1.000
_cell.angle_alpha   90.00
_cell.angle_beta   90.00
_cell.angle_gamma   90.00
#
_symmetry.space_group_name_H-M   'P 1'
#
loop_
_entity.id
_entity.type
_entity.pdbx_description
1 polymer ?
#
loop_
_entity_poly.entity_id
_entity_poly.type
_entity_poly.pdbx_seq_one_letter_code
_entity_poly.pdbx_strand_id
1 'polypeptide(L)' 'MINVTDNAVRQLRRLLAGQAENSRKGLRVQIAKGGCSGLQYEMALDEKKDGDAVVERDGMQFLIDDESVP' A
#
# COMPACT_ATOMS: atom_id res chain seq x y z
N MET A 1 7.47 -11.99 -4.35
CA MET A 1 6.09 -12.18 -4.88
C MET A 1 5.11 -11.65 -3.83
N ILE A 2 4.27 -10.68 -4.21
CA ILE A 2 3.32 -10.03 -3.29
C ILE A 2 1.93 -10.61 -3.54
N ASN A 3 1.28 -11.11 -2.48
CA ASN A 3 -0.05 -11.68 -2.57
C ASN A 3 -1.07 -10.80 -1.83
N VAL A 4 -2.01 -10.24 -2.58
CA VAL A 4 -3.11 -9.44 -2.02
C VAL A 4 -4.31 -10.35 -1.78
N THR A 5 -4.88 -10.34 -0.58
CA THR A 5 -6.08 -11.16 -0.28
C THR A 5 -7.36 -10.38 -0.55
N ASP A 6 -8.48 -11.08 -0.74
CA ASP A 6 -9.80 -10.43 -0.91
C ASP A 6 -10.19 -9.59 0.32
N ASN A 7 -9.75 -9.99 1.50
CA ASN A 7 -9.93 -9.21 2.73
C ASN A 7 -9.21 -7.87 2.65
N ALA A 8 -7.98 -7.84 2.14
CA ALA A 8 -7.20 -6.61 1.97
C ALA A 8 -7.89 -5.65 1.00
N VAL A 9 -8.40 -6.16 -0.12
CA VAL A 9 -9.19 -5.38 -1.09
C VAL A 9 -10.44 -4.78 -0.44
N ARG A 10 -11.22 -5.59 0.30
CA ARG A 10 -12.42 -5.11 0.98
C ARG A 10 -12.10 -4.03 2.02
N GLN A 11 -11.05 -4.23 2.79
CA GLN A 11 -10.65 -3.25 3.81
C GLN A 11 -10.18 -1.96 3.17
N LEU A 12 -9.38 -2.02 2.11
CA LEU A 12 -8.92 -0.84 1.39
C LEU A 12 -10.08 -0.07 0.77
N ARG A 13 -11.02 -0.76 0.11
CA ARG A 13 -12.27 -0.15 -0.38
C ARG A 13 -13.01 0.59 0.72
N ARG A 14 -13.13 -0.02 1.91
CA ARG A 14 -13.80 0.59 3.06
C ARG A 14 -13.07 1.85 3.56
N LEU A 15 -11.75 1.84 3.56
CA LEU A 15 -10.92 2.97 4.00
C LEU A 15 -10.98 4.16 3.01
N LEU A 16 -11.06 3.87 1.71
CA LEU A 16 -11.17 4.91 0.67
C LEU A 16 -12.61 5.42 0.51
N ALA A 17 -13.61 4.61 0.87
CA ALA A 17 -15.01 5.01 0.87
C ALA A 17 -15.28 6.02 2.00
N GLY A 18 -15.42 7.30 1.64
CA GLY A 18 -15.89 8.34 2.58
C GLY A 18 -15.17 9.67 2.47
N GLN A 19 -14.08 9.78 1.71
CA GLN A 19 -13.37 11.05 1.53
C GLN A 19 -12.99 11.24 0.05
N ALA A 20 -13.45 12.33 -0.56
CA ALA A 20 -13.17 12.63 -1.97
C ALA A 20 -11.66 12.77 -2.26
N GLU A 21 -10.88 13.23 -1.27
CA GLU A 21 -9.42 13.33 -1.31
C GLU A 21 -8.69 11.97 -1.42
N ASN A 22 -9.37 10.86 -1.12
CA ASN A 22 -8.80 9.52 -1.19
C ASN A 22 -9.03 8.84 -2.55
N SER A 23 -9.75 9.49 -3.47
CA SER A 23 -10.05 8.95 -4.82
C SER A 23 -8.80 8.60 -5.65
N ARG A 24 -7.65 9.21 -5.33
CA ARG A 24 -6.36 8.96 -6.00
C ARG A 24 -5.37 8.14 -5.17
N LYS A 25 -5.77 7.70 -3.96
CA LYS A 25 -4.88 7.01 -3.03
C LYS A 25 -5.00 5.50 -3.15
N GLY A 26 -3.86 4.82 -2.99
CA GLY A 26 -3.75 3.38 -2.81
C GLY A 26 -3.22 3.04 -1.42
N LEU A 27 -3.10 1.74 -1.11
CA LEU A 27 -2.38 1.30 0.09
C LEU A 27 -0.90 1.14 -0.24
N ARG A 28 -0.05 2.03 0.28
CA ARG A 28 1.40 1.89 0.22
C ARG A 28 1.90 0.88 1.24
N VAL A 29 2.83 0.03 0.84
CA VAL A 29 3.63 -0.85 1.69
C VAL A 29 5.09 -0.47 1.52
N GLN A 30 5.77 -0.21 2.63
CA GLN A 30 7.19 0.15 2.66
C GLN A 30 7.89 -0.51 3.85
N ILE A 31 9.21 -0.66 3.77
CA ILE A 31 10.04 -1.11 4.89
C ILE A 31 10.53 0.13 5.62
N ALA A 32 10.15 0.27 6.88
CA ALA A 32 10.73 1.24 7.79
C ALA A 32 11.89 0.60 8.57
N LYS A 33 12.95 1.37 8.82
CA LYS A 33 13.94 1.01 9.83
C LYS A 33 13.26 1.09 11.20
N GLY A 34 12.96 -0.06 11.80
CA GLY A 34 12.63 -0.13 13.21
C GLY A 34 13.87 0.18 14.05
N GLY A 35 13.68 0.40 15.36
CA GLY A 35 14.76 0.69 16.30
C GLY A 35 15.75 -0.48 16.48
N CYS A 36 16.19 -0.75 17.71
CA CYS A 36 17.17 -1.83 17.99
C CYS A 36 16.72 -3.26 17.59
N SER A 37 15.53 -3.43 17.00
CA SER A 37 14.89 -4.72 16.71
C SER A 37 14.80 -5.05 15.22
N GLY A 38 15.29 -4.19 14.31
CA GLY A 38 15.40 -4.49 12.88
C GLY A 38 14.35 -3.82 11.99
N LEU A 39 14.08 -4.42 10.83
CA LEU A 39 13.18 -3.86 9.80
C LEU A 39 11.72 -4.16 10.12
N GLN A 40 10.82 -3.22 9.82
CA GLN A 40 9.37 -3.36 9.99
C GLN A 40 8.63 -2.93 8.73
N TYR A 41 7.50 -3.57 8.43
CA TYR A 41 6.60 -3.10 7.37
C TYR A 41 5.72 -1.98 7.91
N GLU A 42 5.60 -0.92 7.11
CA GLU A 42 4.69 0.18 7.34
C GLU A 42 3.69 0.26 6.18
N MET A 43 2.45 0.60 6.52
CA MET A 43 1.35 0.71 5.56
C MET A 43 0.62 2.03 5.73
N ALA A 44 0.38 2.75 4.64
CA ALA A 44 -0.29 4.04 4.65
C ALA A 44 -1.18 4.22 3.42
N LEU A 45 -2.22 5.05 3.53
CA LEU A 45 -2.95 5.53 2.35
C LEU A 45 -2.15 6.66 1.72
N ASP A 46 -1.69 6.45 0.51
CA ASP A 46 -0.80 7.39 -0.17
C ASP A 46 -1.09 7.42 -1.67
N GLU A 47 -0.59 8.45 -2.34
CA GLU A 47 -0.59 8.52 -3.79
C GLU A 47 0.60 7.74 -4.36
N LYS A 48 0.45 7.27 -5.60
CA LYS A 48 1.55 6.64 -6.34
C LYS A 48 2.69 7.64 -6.49
N LYS A 49 3.90 7.21 -6.13
CA LYS A 49 5.15 7.94 -6.35
C LYS A 49 5.93 7.30 -7.50
N ASP A 50 6.90 8.06 -8.02
CA ASP A 50 7.84 7.55 -9.01
C ASP A 50 8.66 6.40 -8.41
N GLY A 51 8.82 5.32 -9.16
CA GLY A 51 9.51 4.11 -8.72
C GLY A 51 8.60 3.07 -8.06
N ASP A 52 7.40 3.44 -7.60
CA ASP A 52 6.51 2.45 -6.96
C ASP A 52 6.12 1.33 -7.93
N ALA A 53 6.31 0.09 -7.48
CA ALA A 53 5.65 -1.05 -8.09
C ALA A 53 4.16 -1.03 -7.71
N VAL A 54 3.28 -1.22 -8.69
CA VAL A 54 1.83 -1.17 -8.48
C VAL A 54 1.24 -2.55 -8.68
N VAL A 55 0.55 -3.03 -7.65
CA VAL A 55 -0.31 -4.22 -7.74
C VAL A 55 -1.76 -3.76 -7.76
N GLU A 56 -2.44 -4.02 -8.86
CA GLU A 56 -3.88 -3.72 -8.99
C GLU A 56 -4.73 -4.96 -8.71
N ARG A 57 -5.75 -4.82 -7.87
CA ARG A 57 -6.74 -5.89 -7.63
C ARG A 57 -8.11 -5.29 -7.39
N ASP A 58 -9.08 -5.72 -8.19
CA ASP A 58 -10.47 -5.26 -8.17
C ASP A 58 -10.61 -3.73 -8.14
N GLY A 59 -9.81 -3.04 -8.95
CA GLY A 59 -9.81 -1.57 -9.07
C GLY A 59 -9.16 -0.84 -7.89
N MET A 60 -8.59 -1.55 -6.92
CA MET A 60 -7.77 -0.97 -5.85
C MET A 60 -6.29 -1.05 -6.18
N GLN A 61 -5.54 -0.02 -5.81
CA GLN A 61 -4.09 0.05 -6.01
C GLN A 61 -3.34 -0.22 -4.71
N PHE A 62 -2.39 -1.13 -4.78
CA PHE A 62 -1.42 -1.42 -3.73
C PHE A 62 -0.05 -0.97 -4.24
N LEU A 63 0.53 0.01 -3.55
CA LEU A 63 1.77 0.68 -3.94
C LEU A 63 2.90 0.04 -3.13
N ILE A 64 3.95 -0.39 -3.80
CA ILE A 64 5.09 -1.03 -3.15
C ILE A 64 6.28 -0.13 -3.40
N ASP A 65 6.84 0.37 -2.30
CA ASP A 65 8.03 1.21 -2.32
C ASP A 65 9.19 0.48 -3.00
N ASP A 66 9.91 1.19 -3.89
CA ASP A 66 10.98 0.62 -4.73
C ASP A 66 12.10 -0.03 -3.91
N GLU A 67 12.47 0.59 -2.78
CA GLU A 67 13.48 0.05 -1.86
C GLU A 67 12.99 -1.19 -1.08
N SER A 68 11.69 -1.47 -1.17
CA SER A 68 11.02 -2.58 -0.49
C SER A 68 10.65 -3.72 -1.44
N VAL A 69 10.93 -3.59 -2.74
CA VAL A 69 10.71 -4.64 -3.74
C VAL A 69 11.74 -5.77 -3.50
N PRO A 70 11.31 -7.03 -3.36
CA PRO A 70 12.20 -8.17 -3.10
C PRO A 70 13.08 -8.55 -4.31
#